data_AF-A0A2G9T8T5-F1
#
_entry.id   AF-A0A2G9T8T5-F1
#
_cell.length_a   1.000
_cell.length_b   1.000
_cell.length_c   1.000
_cell.angle_alpha   90.00
_cell.angle_beta   90.00
_cell.angle_gamma   90.00
#
_symmetry.space_group_name_H-M   'P 1'
#
loop_
_entity.id
_entity.type
_entity.pdbx_description
1 polymer ?
#
loop_
_entity_poly.entity_id
_entity_poly.type
_entity_poly.pdbx_seq_one_letter_code
_entity_poly.pdbx_strand_id
1 'polypeptide(L)'
;SAPRNPQLSREERAQNLQYRNINMQKYEQMIGSAKDNFADIPQGSGPVEECTICCKTSDIFGIGTCRHPVCIECAIRMRVLSNSSQCPVCRTTMETLWLMFVSAGLDTVLLSFPTLKHPDEERFSIQFQNADVLKRYEKYLSH
;
A
#
# COMPACT_ATOMS: atom_id res chain seq x y z
N SER A 1 -17.95 34.49 28.47
CA SER A 1 -16.49 34.70 28.38
C SER A 1 -15.79 33.55 29.08
N ALA A 2 -15.17 32.62 28.35
CA ALA A 2 -14.43 31.50 28.94
C ALA A 2 -13.08 31.99 29.52
N PRO A 3 -12.60 31.45 30.65
CA PRO A 3 -11.34 31.88 31.24
C PRO A 3 -10.16 31.36 30.41
N ARG A 4 -9.18 32.24 30.14
CA ARG A 4 -7.92 31.88 29.48
C ARG A 4 -7.08 31.05 30.46
N ASN A 5 -6.74 29.83 30.03
CA ASN A 5 -5.83 28.94 30.76
C ASN A 5 -4.42 29.57 30.82
N PRO A 6 -3.76 29.67 31.98
CA PRO A 6 -2.42 30.27 32.06
C PRO A 6 -1.41 29.40 31.32
N GLN A 7 -0.63 30.02 30.44
CA GLN A 7 0.46 29.37 29.72
C GLN A 7 1.48 28.85 30.74
N LEU A 8 1.63 27.52 30.84
CA LEU A 8 2.63 26.85 31.67
C LEU A 8 4.03 27.46 31.44
N SER A 9 4.74 27.67 32.54
CA SER A 9 6.07 28.28 32.57
C SER A 9 7.09 27.46 31.77
N ARG A 10 8.18 28.13 31.36
CA ARG A 10 9.25 27.51 30.57
C ARG A 10 9.92 26.34 31.32
N GLU A 11 9.94 26.40 32.65
CA GLU A 11 10.46 25.36 33.54
C GLU A 11 9.53 24.14 33.62
N GLU A 12 8.21 24.35 33.71
CA GLU A 12 7.22 23.26 33.67
C GLU A 12 7.21 22.55 32.30
N ARG A 13 7.47 23.28 31.21
CA ARG A 13 7.68 22.70 29.87
C ARG A 13 8.98 21.89 29.81
N ALA A 14 10.06 22.38 30.43
CA ALA A 14 11.35 21.69 30.49
C ALA A 14 11.29 20.42 31.36
N GLN A 15 10.51 20.41 32.45
CA GLN A 15 10.28 19.22 33.27
C GLN A 15 9.42 18.17 32.55
N ASN A 16 8.41 18.58 31.77
CA ASN A 16 7.65 17.67 30.90
C ASN A 16 8.47 17.11 29.72
N LEU A 17 9.61 17.73 29.40
CA LEU A 17 10.59 17.27 28.41
C LEU A 17 11.59 16.26 29.00
N GLN A 18 11.40 15.75 30.23
CA GLN A 18 12.10 14.55 30.70
C GLN A 18 11.77 13.40 29.76
N TYR A 19 12.62 13.27 28.75
CA TYR A 19 12.59 12.31 27.69
C TYR A 19 12.44 10.93 28.34
N ARG A 20 11.24 10.35 28.24
CA ARG A 20 10.96 8.97 28.63
C ARG A 20 12.09 8.14 28.03
N ASN A 21 12.76 7.29 28.81
CA ASN A 21 13.81 6.40 28.29
C ASN A 21 13.27 5.62 27.08
N ILE A 22 13.53 6.12 25.86
CA ILE A 22 13.02 5.55 24.62
C ILE A 22 13.89 4.34 24.34
N ASN A 23 13.33 3.14 24.53
CA ASN A 23 14.05 1.91 24.22
C ASN A 23 14.19 1.77 22.70
N MET A 24 15.31 2.24 22.15
CA MET A 24 15.62 2.22 20.72
C MET A 24 15.56 0.82 20.11
N GLN A 25 15.93 -0.22 20.86
CA GLN A 25 15.85 -1.62 20.39
C GLN A 25 14.41 -2.03 20.08
N LYS A 26 13.44 -1.52 20.85
CA LYS A 26 12.01 -1.76 20.57
C LYS A 26 11.59 -1.13 19.24
N TYR A 27 12.13 0.05 18.90
CA TYR A 27 11.86 0.69 17.62
C TYR A 27 12.51 -0.05 16.46
N GLU A 28 13.76 -0.48 16.61
CA GLU A 28 14.45 -1.29 15.62
C GLU A 28 13.70 -2.60 15.34
N GLN A 29 13.21 -3.29 16.38
CA GLN A 29 12.39 -4.49 16.24
C GLN A 29 11.07 -4.20 15.51
N MET A 30 10.35 -3.12 15.87
CA MET A 30 9.12 -2.73 15.17
C MET A 30 9.38 -2.40 13.69
N ILE A 31 10.48 -1.74 13.37
CA ILE A 31 10.89 -1.43 11.99
C ILE A 31 11.24 -2.72 11.23
N GLY A 32 11.92 -3.67 11.87
CA GLY A 32 12.25 -4.97 11.29
C GLY A 32 11.00 -5.76 10.92
N SER A 33 10.09 -5.98 11.89
CA SER A 33 8.86 -6.75 11.66
C SER A 33 7.97 -6.14 10.56
N ALA A 34 7.94 -4.82 10.42
CA ALA A 34 7.18 -4.16 9.36
C ALA A 34 7.70 -4.49 7.93
N LYS A 35 9.00 -4.79 7.79
CA LYS A 35 9.63 -5.18 6.52
C LYS A 35 9.33 -6.63 6.15
N ASP A 36 9.16 -7.50 7.14
CA ASP A 36 9.14 -8.95 6.93
C ASP A 36 7.76 -9.54 6.65
N ASN A 37 6.67 -8.78 6.85
CA ASN A 37 5.28 -9.30 6.83
C ASN A 37 4.89 -10.11 5.57
N PHE A 38 5.63 -10.02 4.47
CA PHE A 38 5.40 -10.82 3.26
C PHE A 38 6.71 -11.26 2.56
N ALA A 39 7.81 -11.40 3.30
CA ALA A 39 9.11 -11.76 2.73
C ALA A 39 9.10 -13.10 1.96
N ASP A 40 8.16 -13.99 2.27
CA ASP A 40 8.03 -15.31 1.65
C ASP A 40 7.34 -15.29 0.27
N ILE A 41 6.79 -14.15 -0.16
CA ILE A 41 6.19 -14.00 -1.49
C ILE A 41 7.29 -13.63 -2.48
N PRO A 42 7.70 -14.53 -3.40
CA PRO A 42 8.83 -14.28 -4.28
C PRO A 42 8.52 -13.14 -5.24
N GLN A 43 9.34 -12.09 -5.17
CA GLN A 43 9.44 -11.07 -6.21
C GLN A 43 10.09 -11.71 -7.45
N GLY A 44 9.58 -11.37 -8.63
CA GLY A 44 10.19 -11.82 -9.89
C GLY A 44 11.54 -11.15 -10.12
N SER A 45 12.29 -11.66 -11.11
CA SER A 45 13.54 -11.03 -11.58
C SER A 45 13.31 -9.76 -12.42
N GLY A 46 12.09 -9.22 -12.42
CA GLY A 46 11.70 -8.06 -13.21
C GLY A 46 12.09 -6.74 -12.53
N PRO A 47 11.81 -5.60 -13.18
CA PRO A 47 11.96 -4.30 -12.54
C PRO A 47 11.04 -4.20 -11.32
N VAL A 48 11.49 -3.46 -10.30
CA VAL A 48 10.76 -3.18 -9.07
C VAL A 48 10.72 -1.69 -8.83
N GLU A 49 9.65 -1.21 -8.18
CA GLU A 49 9.49 0.19 -7.78
C GLU A 49 9.10 0.26 -6.30
N GLU A 50 9.43 1.38 -5.65
CA GLU A 50 9.01 1.64 -4.26
C GLU A 50 7.57 2.19 -4.23
N CYS A 51 6.72 1.59 -3.40
CA CYS A 51 5.37 2.10 -3.21
C CYS A 51 5.36 3.38 -2.36
N THR A 52 4.72 4.43 -2.85
CA THR A 52 4.56 5.70 -2.11
C THR A 52 3.67 5.60 -0.87
N ILE A 53 2.89 4.52 -0.73
CA ILE A 53 1.98 4.30 0.41
C ILE A 53 2.66 3.57 1.56
N CYS A 54 3.38 2.48 1.28
CA CYS A 54 3.99 1.63 2.31
C CYS A 54 5.52 1.64 2.31
N CYS A 55 6.17 2.34 1.37
CA CYS A 55 7.63 2.43 1.23
C CYS A 55 8.33 1.06 1.11
N LYS A 56 7.62 0.07 0.53
CA LYS A 56 8.18 -1.24 0.20
C LYS A 56 8.36 -1.37 -1.30
N THR A 57 9.40 -2.09 -1.72
CA THR A 57 9.62 -2.45 -3.13
C THR A 57 8.65 -3.52 -3.58
N SER A 58 8.15 -3.39 -4.81
CA SER A 58 7.28 -4.38 -5.44
C SER A 58 7.51 -4.45 -6.94
N ASP A 59 7.31 -5.62 -7.52
CA ASP A 59 7.31 -5.85 -8.97
C ASP A 59 5.90 -5.75 -9.57
N ILE A 60 4.84 -5.72 -8.76
CA ILE A 60 3.45 -5.63 -9.20
C ILE A 60 2.76 -4.42 -8.58
N PHE A 61 2.10 -3.65 -9.44
CA PHE A 61 1.31 -2.49 -9.04
C PHE A 61 -0.11 -2.58 -9.59
N GLY A 62 -1.05 -2.11 -8.78
CA GLY A 62 -2.42 -1.78 -9.14
C GLY A 62 -2.51 -0.35 -9.65
N ILE A 63 -3.18 -0.17 -10.77
CA ILE A 63 -3.39 1.13 -11.42
C ILE A 63 -4.87 1.27 -11.72
N GLY A 64 -5.45 2.43 -11.42
CA GLY A 64 -6.78 2.80 -11.89
C GLY A 64 -6.71 3.77 -13.08
N THR A 65 -7.86 4.23 -13.55
CA THR A 65 -7.94 5.24 -14.61
C THR A 65 -7.24 6.56 -14.26
N CYS A 66 -7.07 6.84 -12.96
CA CYS A 66 -6.32 7.99 -12.45
C CYS A 66 -4.79 7.88 -12.56
N ARG A 67 -4.24 6.74 -13.02
CA ARG A 67 -2.80 6.50 -13.27
C ARG A 67 -1.88 6.67 -12.06
N HIS A 68 -2.40 6.57 -10.83
CA HIS A 68 -1.56 6.49 -9.63
C HIS A 68 -1.24 5.01 -9.31
N PRO A 69 0.02 4.58 -9.46
CA PRO A 69 0.40 3.21 -9.15
C PRO A 69 0.47 2.97 -7.65
N VAL A 70 -0.09 1.85 -7.19
CA VAL A 70 -0.06 1.39 -5.80
C VAL A 70 0.40 -0.07 -5.77
N CYS A 71 1.34 -0.47 -4.91
CA CYS A 71 1.82 -1.87 -4.93
C CYS A 71 0.69 -2.86 -4.64
N ILE A 72 0.88 -4.12 -5.05
CA ILE A 72 -0.12 -5.18 -4.87
C ILE A 72 -0.62 -5.33 -3.42
N GLU A 73 0.23 -5.20 -2.41
CA GLU A 73 -0.17 -5.30 -0.99
C GLU A 73 -1.17 -4.19 -0.62
N CYS A 74 -0.85 -2.94 -0.97
CA CYS A 74 -1.71 -1.80 -0.67
C CYS A 74 -2.98 -1.81 -1.53
N ALA A 75 -2.89 -2.26 -2.78
CA ALA A 75 -4.02 -2.45 -3.67
C ALA A 75 -5.01 -3.48 -3.11
N ILE A 76 -4.54 -4.64 -2.67
CA ILE A 76 -5.37 -5.68 -2.02
C ILE A 76 -6.01 -5.13 -0.75
N ARG A 77 -5.21 -4.49 0.11
CA ARG A 77 -5.72 -3.94 1.38
C ARG A 77 -6.87 -2.96 1.17
N MET A 78 -6.73 -2.07 0.20
CA MET A 78 -7.74 -1.08 -0.12
C MET A 78 -8.95 -1.68 -0.85
N ARG A 79 -8.71 -2.40 -1.94
CA ARG A 79 -9.76 -2.81 -2.88
C ARG A 79 -10.51 -4.05 -2.40
N VAL A 80 -9.78 -5.03 -1.87
CA VAL A 80 -10.31 -6.35 -1.51
C VAL A 80 -10.68 -6.37 -0.04
N LEU A 81 -9.73 -6.07 0.85
CA LEU A 81 -9.95 -6.21 2.30
C LEU A 81 -10.82 -5.09 2.88
N SER A 82 -10.67 -3.86 2.38
CA SER A 82 -11.44 -2.70 2.85
C SER A 82 -12.63 -2.37 1.95
N ASN A 83 -12.81 -3.08 0.83
CA ASN A 83 -13.85 -2.85 -0.17
C ASN A 83 -13.98 -1.38 -0.61
N SER A 84 -12.85 -0.67 -0.75
CA SER A 84 -12.82 0.74 -1.16
C SER A 84 -12.47 0.86 -2.64
N SER A 85 -13.28 1.65 -3.36
CA SER A 85 -13.05 1.96 -4.77
C SER A 85 -12.33 3.27 -5.02
N GLN A 86 -11.90 4.00 -3.97
CA GLN A 86 -11.20 5.27 -4.11
C GLN A 86 -9.69 5.08 -4.16
N CYS A 87 -9.02 5.79 -5.07
CA CYS A 87 -7.56 5.83 -5.11
C CYS A 87 -6.99 6.37 -3.78
N PRO A 88 -5.98 5.72 -3.16
CA PRO A 88 -5.46 6.17 -1.88
C PRO A 88 -4.59 7.45 -2.03
N VAL A 89 -4.17 7.76 -3.27
CA VAL A 89 -3.36 8.94 -3.59
C VAL A 89 -4.24 10.16 -3.87
N CYS A 90 -5.16 10.06 -4.84
CA CYS A 90 -5.96 11.21 -5.30
C CYS A 90 -7.46 11.14 -4.96
N ARG A 91 -7.92 10.06 -4.34
CA ARG A 91 -9.34 9.81 -3.96
C ARG A 91 -10.34 9.73 -5.12
N THR A 92 -9.88 9.74 -6.37
CA THR A 92 -10.72 9.44 -7.53
C THR A 92 -11.29 8.04 -7.42
N THR A 93 -12.59 7.88 -7.67
CA THR A 93 -13.24 6.57 -7.75
C THR A 93 -12.75 5.82 -8.99
N MET A 94 -12.29 4.59 -8.80
CA MET A 94 -11.78 3.71 -9.83
C MET A 94 -12.81 2.60 -10.06
N GLU A 95 -13.42 2.56 -11.24
CA GLU A 95 -14.37 1.50 -11.61
C GLU A 95 -13.66 0.16 -11.69
N THR A 96 -12.51 0.12 -12.36
CA THR A 96 -11.65 -1.07 -12.46
C THR A 96 -10.26 -0.76 -11.95
N LEU A 97 -9.63 -1.75 -11.28
CA LEU A 97 -8.25 -1.70 -10.85
C LEU A 97 -7.44 -2.78 -11.59
N TRP A 98 -6.41 -2.38 -12.32
CA TRP A 98 -5.58 -3.28 -13.12
C TRP A 98 -4.29 -3.60 -12.37
N LEU A 99 -4.06 -4.86 -12.05
CA LEU A 99 -2.83 -5.38 -11.47
C LEU A 99 -1.90 -5.85 -12.58
N MET A 100 -0.68 -5.33 -12.56
CA MET A 100 0.32 -5.61 -13.60
C MET A 100 1.74 -5.49 -13.08
N PHE A 101 2.67 -6.15 -13.77
CA PHE A 101 4.09 -5.94 -13.50
C PHE A 101 4.50 -4.52 -13.83
N VAL A 102 5.48 -4.01 -13.08
CA VAL A 102 6.22 -2.81 -13.45
C VAL A 102 6.83 -3.01 -14.83
N SER A 103 6.66 -2.02 -15.70
CA SER A 103 7.33 -1.95 -16.98
C SER A 103 7.60 -0.49 -17.34
N ALA A 104 8.47 -0.25 -18.31
CA ALA A 104 8.64 1.09 -18.87
C ALA A 104 7.28 1.59 -19.43
N GLY A 105 6.91 2.83 -19.10
CA GLY A 105 5.68 3.46 -19.59
C GLY A 105 4.40 3.05 -18.86
N LEU A 106 4.47 2.85 -17.54
CA LEU A 106 3.31 2.54 -16.69
C LEU A 106 2.18 3.58 -16.80
N ASP A 107 2.55 4.82 -17.09
CA ASP A 107 1.68 5.96 -17.36
C ASP A 107 1.02 5.91 -18.75
N THR A 108 1.53 5.11 -19.69
CA THR A 108 1.05 4.99 -21.07
C THR A 108 0.43 3.63 -21.41
N VAL A 109 0.57 2.63 -20.52
CA VAL A 109 0.08 1.28 -20.78
C VAL A 109 -1.43 1.24 -21.04
N LEU A 110 -1.83 0.37 -21.95
CA LEU A 110 -3.23 0.12 -22.23
C LEU A 110 -3.86 -0.66 -21.07
N LEU A 111 -4.81 -0.03 -20.38
CA LEU A 111 -5.57 -0.61 -19.27
C LEU A 111 -6.77 -1.40 -19.80
N SER A 112 -6.48 -2.49 -20.51
CA SER A 112 -7.48 -3.42 -21.02
C SER A 112 -6.87 -4.81 -21.05
N PHE A 113 -7.21 -5.62 -20.05
CA PHE A 113 -6.70 -6.98 -19.93
C PHE A 113 -7.82 -7.99 -20.19
N PRO A 114 -7.51 -9.15 -20.79
CA PRO A 114 -8.49 -10.23 -20.88
C PRO A 114 -8.86 -10.71 -19.48
N THR A 115 -10.14 -11.06 -19.29
CA THR A 115 -10.58 -11.74 -18.07
C THR A 115 -9.88 -13.08 -17.92
N LEU A 116 -9.40 -13.36 -16.70
CA LEU A 116 -8.87 -14.68 -16.32
C LEU A 116 -9.94 -15.54 -15.64
N LYS A 117 -11.20 -15.07 -15.61
CA LYS A 117 -12.36 -15.73 -14.98
C LYS A 117 -12.18 -16.01 -13.48
N HIS A 118 -11.33 -15.22 -12.81
CA HIS A 118 -11.19 -15.30 -11.37
C HIS A 118 -12.39 -14.61 -10.70
N PRO A 119 -13.02 -15.19 -9.63
CA PRO A 119 -14.22 -14.63 -9.01
C PRO A 119 -14.06 -13.18 -8.53
N ASP A 120 -12.85 -12.80 -8.12
CA ASP A 120 -12.57 -11.45 -7.64
C ASP A 120 -12.58 -10.40 -8.74
N GLU A 121 -12.41 -10.78 -10.01
CA GLU A 121 -12.53 -9.83 -11.12
C GLU A 121 -13.91 -9.19 -11.16
N GLU A 122 -14.95 -9.99 -10.89
CA GLU A 122 -16.33 -9.50 -10.78
C GLU A 122 -16.58 -8.85 -9.42
N ARG A 123 -16.24 -9.54 -8.32
CA ARG A 123 -16.57 -9.10 -6.96
C ARG A 123 -15.95 -7.77 -6.57
N PHE A 124 -14.71 -7.54 -6.98
CA PHE A 124 -13.94 -6.36 -6.60
C PHE A 124 -13.56 -5.50 -7.80
N SER A 125 -14.07 -5.81 -9.00
CA SER A 125 -13.77 -5.07 -10.24
C SER A 125 -12.25 -4.88 -10.40
N ILE A 126 -11.50 -5.99 -10.30
CA ILE A 126 -10.06 -6.04 -10.53
C ILE A 126 -9.76 -6.80 -11.82
N GLN A 127 -8.64 -6.51 -12.45
CA GLN A 127 -8.17 -7.27 -13.62
C GLN A 127 -6.68 -7.56 -13.49
N PHE A 128 -6.24 -8.67 -14.06
CA PHE A 128 -4.85 -9.13 -13.99
C PHE A 128 -4.22 -9.09 -15.38
N GLN A 129 -2.99 -8.58 -15.46
CA GLN A 129 -2.25 -8.57 -16.72
C GLN A 129 -2.07 -9.97 -17.32
N ASN A 130 -1.82 -10.96 -16.48
CA ASN A 130 -1.62 -12.36 -16.87
C ASN A 130 -1.77 -13.30 -15.65
N ALA A 131 -1.66 -14.60 -15.91
CA ALA A 131 -1.79 -15.65 -14.89
C ALA A 131 -0.72 -15.57 -13.77
N ASP A 132 0.48 -15.04 -14.05
CA ASP A 132 1.54 -14.91 -13.04
C ASP A 132 1.23 -13.82 -12.02
N VAL A 133 0.61 -12.71 -12.46
CA VAL A 133 0.09 -11.68 -11.54
C VAL A 133 -1.02 -12.26 -10.68
N LEU A 134 -1.97 -12.99 -11.27
CA LEU A 134 -3.06 -13.64 -10.55
C LEU A 134 -2.53 -14.61 -9.48
N LYS A 135 -1.57 -15.47 -9.83
CA LYS A 135 -0.96 -16.41 -8.89
C LYS A 135 -0.29 -15.72 -7.70
N ARG A 136 0.36 -14.57 -7.93
CA ARG A 136 0.93 -13.77 -6.83
C ARG A 136 -0.15 -13.14 -5.97
N TYR A 137 -1.21 -12.60 -6.58
CA TYR A 137 -2.37 -12.07 -5.88
C TYR A 137 -3.02 -13.10 -4.95
N GLU A 138 -3.27 -14.32 -5.45
CA GLU A 138 -3.83 -15.41 -4.62
C GLU A 138 -2.91 -15.76 -3.44
N LYS A 139 -1.59 -15.76 -3.66
CA LYS A 139 -0.63 -15.99 -2.58
C LYS A 139 -0.73 -14.93 -1.48
N TYR A 140 -0.90 -13.65 -1.83
CA TYR A 140 -1.13 -12.59 -0.84
C TYR A 140 -2.40 -12.79 -0.01
N LEU A 141 -3.46 -13.37 -0.59
CA LEU A 141 -4.71 -13.63 0.13
C LEU A 141 -4.71 -14.94 0.94
N SER A 142 -3.76 -15.83 0.69
CA SER A 142 -3.62 -17.10 1.42
C SER A 142 -2.90 -16.96 2.78
N HIS A 143 -2.39 -15.77 3.09
CA HIS A 143 -1.71 -15.42 4.34
C HIS A 143 -2.58 -14.50 5.19
#